data_AF-J4I8S9-F1
#
_entry.id   AF-J4I8S9-F1
#
_cell.length_a   1.000
_cell.length_b   1.000
_cell.length_c   1.000
_cell.angle_alpha   90.00
_cell.angle_beta   90.00
_cell.angle_gamma   90.00
#
_symmetry.space_group_name_H-M   'P 1'
#
loop_
_entity.id
_entity.type
_entity.pdbx_description
1 polymer ?
#
loop_
_entity_poly.entity_id
_entity_poly.type
_entity_poly.pdbx_seq_one_letter_code
_entity_poly.pdbx_strand_id
1 'polypeptide(L)'
;MSDNITINQVDLTAPTPQNTPLTHAPIAAGLSRPTVPDITEDNEGEEEEEDSPNAVQQAMLGLVQGKLSSLVGKSSGYIESLPAEVKKSVEALKGVQVKQVELQNQYKRECLELEKKYNELQKPLYERRHAIITGAAQPTPEEVEAGEKESAKDDSDYSPLSKEVVDSPAAPIPEFWLTALRNHVGLSEIITDRDAGALKHLIDIHLSYLPSTDSKLGFKLSFVFSPNEYFENDVLEKTYLYQEEIGYSGDFMYDRAIGTEIKWKEAKDLTKEFELKKQRNKNTNRTRVVRKARPTESFFNFFSPPEPPNEDAADEMDEVDLEELEEKLEVDYQIGEDIKEKIIPRAIDFFTGKALEYEDLDDDDDEFEDMDEDDDDDDRFEDEDSDSDADLPARRRGPPKGRGAAANNNVNPEECKQQ
;
A
#
# COMPACT_ATOMS: atom_id res chain seq x y z
N MET A 1 -0.48 32.67 48.33
CA MET A 1 -1.88 32.96 48.71
C MET A 1 -2.68 31.73 48.33
N SER A 2 -2.90 30.91 49.35
CA SER A 2 -3.70 29.70 49.34
C SER A 2 -5.16 30.09 49.42
N ASP A 3 -5.99 29.55 48.51
CA ASP A 3 -7.42 29.38 48.78
C ASP A 3 -7.87 28.03 48.22
N ASN A 4 -8.23 27.16 49.18
CA ASN A 4 -8.95 25.91 48.98
C ASN A 4 -10.33 26.18 48.39
N ILE A 5 -10.75 25.37 47.42
CA ILE A 5 -12.18 25.23 47.11
C ILE A 5 -12.57 23.76 47.37
N THR A 6 -13.48 23.65 48.32
CA THR A 6 -14.06 22.45 48.90
C THR A 6 -14.97 21.72 47.90
N ILE A 7 -14.81 20.39 47.83
CA ILE A 7 -15.71 19.46 47.16
C ILE A 7 -17.07 19.46 47.88
N ASN A 8 -18.15 19.75 47.16
CA ASN A 8 -19.51 19.41 47.57
C ASN A 8 -20.08 18.39 46.57
N GLN A 9 -20.37 17.19 47.05
CA GLN A 9 -21.26 16.23 46.39
C GLN A 9 -22.67 16.81 46.35
N VAL A 10 -23.21 17.00 45.15
CA VAL A 10 -24.66 16.96 44.90
C VAL A 10 -24.85 16.28 43.55
N ASP A 11 -25.35 15.05 43.61
CA ASP A 11 -25.88 14.29 42.47
C ASP A 11 -27.10 15.03 41.89
N LEU A 12 -27.22 15.13 40.56
CA LEU A 12 -28.45 15.41 39.80
C LEU A 12 -28.12 15.53 38.30
N THR A 13 -28.15 14.39 37.62
CA THR A 13 -28.66 14.19 36.25
C THR A 13 -28.84 15.46 35.39
N ALA A 14 -28.05 15.58 34.32
CA ALA A 14 -28.22 16.58 33.28
C ALA A 14 -29.65 16.51 32.68
N PRO A 15 -30.37 17.64 32.54
CA PRO A 15 -31.73 17.63 32.02
C PRO A 15 -31.72 17.52 30.49
N THR A 16 -32.07 16.35 29.97
CA THR A 16 -32.50 16.18 28.59
C THR A 16 -33.79 16.97 28.33
N PRO A 17 -33.93 17.71 27.21
CA PRO A 17 -35.14 18.47 26.92
C PRO A 17 -36.30 17.52 26.62
N GLN A 18 -37.17 17.37 27.60
CA GLN A 18 -38.35 16.50 27.57
C GLN A 18 -39.51 17.26 26.91
N ASN A 19 -39.71 17.03 25.61
CA ASN A 19 -40.84 17.59 24.86
C ASN A 19 -41.91 16.52 24.60
N THR A 20 -42.51 16.02 25.67
CA THR A 20 -43.62 15.04 25.61
C THR A 20 -44.85 15.64 26.28
N PRO A 21 -45.97 15.88 25.56
CA PRO A 21 -47.17 16.45 26.15
C PRO A 21 -47.90 15.45 27.06
N LEU A 22 -48.35 15.97 28.20
CA LEU A 22 -48.94 15.28 29.36
C LEU A 22 -50.44 14.98 29.18
N THR A 23 -50.85 14.53 28.00
CA THR A 23 -52.25 14.22 27.68
C THR A 23 -52.38 12.98 26.81
N HIS A 24 -53.00 11.92 27.35
CA HIS A 24 -53.46 10.79 26.55
C HIS A 24 -54.53 11.26 25.55
N ALA A 25 -54.22 11.20 24.26
CA ALA A 25 -55.20 11.40 23.19
C ALA A 25 -56.09 10.14 23.02
N PRO A 26 -57.40 10.29 22.75
CA PRO A 26 -58.31 9.17 22.64
C PRO A 26 -58.06 8.38 21.35
N ILE A 27 -57.97 7.06 21.50
CA ILE A 27 -57.96 6.10 20.40
C ILE A 27 -59.36 6.11 19.76
N ALA A 28 -59.54 6.81 18.64
CA ALA A 28 -60.48 6.49 17.55
C ALA A 28 -60.52 7.63 16.52
N ALA A 29 -59.88 7.43 15.36
CA ALA A 29 -60.37 7.80 14.02
C ALA A 29 -59.25 7.74 12.97
N GLY A 30 -59.27 6.68 12.14
CA GLY A 30 -59.04 6.81 10.69
C GLY A 30 -57.64 7.13 10.15
N LEU A 31 -56.62 6.35 10.49
CA LEU A 31 -55.40 6.27 9.67
C LEU A 31 -55.22 4.84 9.15
N SER A 32 -55.42 4.69 7.85
CA SER A 32 -55.24 3.47 7.07
C SER A 32 -53.80 2.97 7.16
N ARG A 33 -53.61 1.74 7.63
CA ARG A 33 -52.38 0.97 7.41
C ARG A 33 -52.26 0.66 5.91
N PRO A 34 -51.09 0.80 5.28
CA PRO A 34 -50.88 0.22 3.96
C PRO A 34 -50.92 -1.31 4.11
N THR A 35 -52.00 -1.93 3.65
CA THR A 35 -52.08 -3.38 3.46
C THR A 35 -51.43 -3.70 2.12
N VAL A 36 -50.30 -4.41 2.16
CA VAL A 36 -49.81 -5.18 1.02
C VAL A 36 -50.84 -6.28 0.77
N PRO A 37 -51.40 -6.44 -0.45
CA PRO A 37 -52.30 -7.56 -0.73
C PRO A 37 -51.51 -8.87 -0.67
N ASP A 38 -52.01 -9.85 0.08
CA ASP A 38 -51.60 -11.25 -0.05
C ASP A 38 -51.93 -11.71 -1.48
N ILE A 39 -50.93 -12.19 -2.20
CA ILE A 39 -51.11 -12.88 -3.47
C ILE A 39 -51.71 -14.24 -3.15
N THR A 40 -52.97 -14.44 -3.52
CA THR A 40 -53.63 -15.74 -3.48
C THR A 40 -53.16 -16.59 -4.66
N GLU A 41 -52.42 -17.66 -4.38
CA GLU A 41 -52.32 -18.83 -5.25
C GLU A 41 -53.68 -19.52 -5.29
N ASP A 42 -54.29 -19.53 -6.48
CA ASP A 42 -55.13 -20.59 -7.07
C ASP A 42 -56.17 -19.98 -8.01
N ASN A 43 -55.99 -20.19 -9.31
CA ASN A 43 -56.96 -20.87 -10.17
C ASN A 43 -56.41 -20.98 -11.60
N GLU A 44 -56.03 -22.20 -12.00
CA GLU A 44 -55.78 -22.58 -13.39
C GLU A 44 -57.03 -22.31 -14.26
N GLY A 45 -56.83 -21.78 -15.47
CA GLY A 45 -57.88 -21.78 -16.49
C GLY A 45 -57.76 -20.71 -17.57
N GLU A 46 -57.32 -21.18 -18.74
CA GLU A 46 -57.62 -20.71 -20.10
C GLU A 46 -56.65 -19.74 -20.79
N GLU A 47 -56.18 -20.24 -21.93
CA GLU A 47 -55.20 -19.75 -22.89
C GLU A 47 -55.64 -18.42 -23.53
N GLU A 48 -54.82 -17.37 -23.45
CA GLU A 48 -54.75 -16.35 -24.52
C GLU A 48 -53.27 -15.90 -24.69
N GLU A 49 -52.73 -16.14 -25.89
CA GLU A 49 -51.43 -15.68 -26.35
C GLU A 49 -51.36 -14.15 -26.39
N GLU A 50 -50.59 -13.50 -25.51
CA GLU A 50 -50.13 -12.12 -25.71
C GLU A 50 -48.62 -11.99 -25.49
N ASP A 51 -47.97 -11.54 -26.57
CA ASP A 51 -46.55 -11.31 -26.81
C ASP A 51 -45.91 -10.43 -25.69
N SER A 52 -45.08 -11.03 -24.84
CA SER A 52 -44.48 -10.34 -23.68
C SER A 52 -43.29 -9.44 -24.07
N PRO A 53 -43.31 -8.12 -23.81
CA PRO A 53 -42.18 -7.21 -24.10
C PRO A 53 -40.95 -7.42 -23.20
N ASN A 54 -41.02 -8.32 -22.20
CA ASN A 54 -39.97 -8.54 -21.22
C ASN A 54 -38.77 -9.34 -21.76
N ALA A 55 -39.00 -10.31 -22.66
CA ALA A 55 -37.93 -11.17 -23.17
C ALA A 55 -36.96 -10.41 -24.10
N VAL A 56 -37.48 -9.48 -24.91
CA VAL A 56 -36.66 -8.62 -25.77
C VAL A 56 -35.86 -7.62 -24.94
N GLN A 57 -36.45 -7.10 -23.85
CA GLN A 57 -35.77 -6.16 -22.97
C GLN A 57 -34.66 -6.84 -22.14
N GLN A 58 -34.89 -8.07 -21.66
CA GLN A 58 -33.85 -8.89 -21.02
C GLN A 58 -32.75 -9.32 -22.00
N ALA A 59 -33.12 -9.75 -23.22
CA ALA A 59 -32.13 -10.10 -24.24
C ALA A 59 -31.30 -8.88 -24.68
N MET A 60 -31.91 -7.70 -24.76
CA MET A 60 -31.22 -6.45 -25.06
C MET A 60 -30.30 -6.01 -23.91
N LEU A 61 -30.72 -6.21 -22.65
CA LEU A 61 -29.88 -5.98 -21.48
C LEU A 61 -28.67 -6.93 -21.44
N GLY A 62 -28.86 -8.22 -21.74
CA GLY A 62 -27.77 -9.20 -21.83
C GLY A 62 -26.78 -8.91 -22.97
N LEU A 63 -27.28 -8.44 -24.12
CA LEU A 63 -26.43 -8.02 -25.24
C LEU A 63 -25.66 -6.72 -24.95
N VAL A 64 -26.25 -5.82 -24.16
CA VAL A 64 -25.63 -4.58 -23.69
C VAL A 64 -24.53 -4.89 -22.66
N GLN A 65 -24.78 -5.81 -21.72
CA GLN A 65 -23.78 -6.26 -20.76
C GLN A 65 -22.59 -6.96 -21.45
N GLY A 66 -22.85 -7.89 -22.38
CA GLY A 66 -21.79 -8.58 -23.13
C GLY A 66 -20.95 -7.66 -24.01
N LYS A 67 -21.55 -6.59 -24.57
CA LYS A 67 -20.81 -5.56 -25.31
C LYS A 67 -20.08 -4.59 -24.39
N LEU A 68 -20.62 -4.25 -23.21
CA LEU A 68 -19.95 -3.38 -22.23
C LEU A 68 -18.66 -4.01 -21.71
N SER A 69 -18.62 -5.34 -21.50
CA SER A 69 -17.41 -6.05 -21.06
C SER A 69 -16.26 -6.02 -22.07
N SER A 70 -16.53 -5.89 -23.38
CA SER A 70 -15.48 -5.79 -24.42
C SER A 70 -15.02 -4.36 -24.73
N LEU A 71 -15.47 -3.38 -23.93
CA LEU A 71 -15.48 -1.95 -24.29
C LEU A 71 -14.96 -1.01 -23.20
N VAL A 72 -14.18 -1.54 -22.27
CA VAL A 72 -13.37 -0.70 -21.39
C VAL A 72 -12.47 0.19 -22.26
N GLY A 73 -12.70 1.51 -22.21
CA GLY A 73 -11.88 2.52 -22.92
C GLY A 73 -12.23 2.83 -24.38
N LYS A 74 -13.24 2.21 -25.00
CA LYS A 74 -13.70 2.56 -26.37
C LYS A 74 -15.20 2.87 -26.35
N SER A 75 -15.67 3.75 -27.24
CA SER A 75 -17.11 4.01 -27.34
C SER A 75 -17.80 2.81 -28.00
N SER A 76 -18.83 2.28 -27.34
CA SER A 76 -19.46 1.01 -27.70
C SER A 76 -20.30 1.05 -28.97
N GLY A 77 -20.31 2.18 -29.68
CA GLY A 77 -21.30 2.49 -30.71
C GLY A 77 -22.72 2.62 -30.15
N TYR A 78 -22.99 2.08 -28.96
CA TYR A 78 -24.28 2.10 -28.29
C TYR A 78 -24.66 3.52 -27.93
N ILE A 79 -23.76 4.27 -27.28
CA ILE A 79 -23.99 5.66 -26.90
C ILE A 79 -24.29 6.51 -28.15
N GLU A 80 -23.60 6.25 -29.26
CA GLU A 80 -23.83 6.90 -30.55
C GLU A 80 -25.14 6.48 -31.21
N SER A 81 -25.64 5.28 -30.94
CA SER A 81 -26.93 4.79 -31.44
C SER A 81 -28.14 5.30 -30.67
N LEU A 82 -27.93 5.89 -29.48
CA LEU A 82 -29.01 6.39 -28.63
C LEU A 82 -29.80 7.54 -29.31
N PRO A 83 -31.13 7.61 -29.11
CA PRO A 83 -31.94 8.75 -29.54
C PRO A 83 -31.42 10.08 -28.96
N ALA A 84 -31.66 11.19 -29.68
CA ALA A 84 -31.18 12.52 -29.28
C ALA A 84 -31.67 12.94 -27.88
N GLU A 85 -32.89 12.55 -27.52
CA GLU A 85 -33.46 12.82 -26.19
C GLU A 85 -32.71 12.09 -25.08
N VAL A 86 -32.32 10.83 -25.32
CA VAL A 86 -31.55 10.03 -24.35
C VAL A 86 -30.13 10.57 -24.24
N LYS A 87 -29.48 10.92 -25.36
CA LYS A 87 -28.16 11.57 -25.35
C LYS A 87 -28.17 12.88 -24.56
N LYS A 88 -29.22 13.69 -24.72
CA LYS A 88 -29.42 14.91 -23.91
C LYS A 88 -29.45 14.58 -22.41
N SER A 89 -30.14 13.52 -22.01
CA SER A 89 -30.16 13.06 -20.62
C SER A 89 -28.79 12.58 -20.15
N VAL A 90 -28.04 11.84 -20.98
CA VAL A 90 -26.66 11.42 -20.67
C VAL A 90 -25.73 12.62 -20.47
N GLU A 91 -25.80 13.62 -21.35
CA GLU A 91 -25.02 14.86 -21.19
C GLU A 91 -25.45 15.66 -19.94
N ALA A 92 -26.74 15.66 -19.61
CA ALA A 92 -27.22 16.25 -18.36
C ALA A 92 -26.67 15.51 -17.12
N LEU A 93 -26.62 14.17 -17.16
CA LEU A 93 -26.03 13.35 -16.09
C LEU A 93 -24.53 13.59 -15.95
N LYS A 94 -23.78 13.75 -17.05
CA LYS A 94 -22.36 14.18 -16.99
C LYS A 94 -22.22 15.53 -16.29
N GLY A 95 -23.12 16.47 -16.56
CA GLY A 95 -23.16 17.76 -15.84
C GLY A 95 -23.46 17.63 -14.34
N VAL A 96 -24.26 16.64 -13.92
CA VAL A 96 -24.45 16.30 -12.49
C VAL A 96 -23.17 15.68 -11.92
N GLN A 97 -22.51 14.79 -12.65
CA GLN A 97 -21.24 14.18 -12.26
C GLN A 97 -20.17 15.25 -11.98
N VAL A 98 -20.07 16.30 -12.79
CA VAL A 98 -19.13 17.41 -12.56
C VAL A 98 -19.33 18.03 -11.17
N LYS A 99 -20.59 18.29 -10.77
CA LYS A 99 -20.90 18.84 -9.43
C LYS A 99 -20.56 17.86 -8.30
N GLN A 100 -20.73 16.56 -8.55
CA GLN A 100 -20.34 15.54 -7.59
C GLN A 100 -18.82 15.51 -7.39
N VAL A 101 -18.05 15.61 -8.49
CA VAL A 101 -16.58 15.69 -8.45
C VAL A 101 -16.11 16.97 -7.76
N GLU A 102 -16.75 18.12 -8.01
CA GLU A 102 -16.48 19.38 -7.28
C GLU A 102 -16.67 19.21 -5.76
N LEU A 103 -17.74 18.54 -5.34
CA LEU A 103 -18.02 18.28 -3.92
C LEU A 103 -17.00 17.30 -3.31
N GLN A 104 -16.62 16.24 -4.05
CA GLN A 104 -15.58 15.31 -3.63
C GLN A 104 -14.22 15.99 -3.48
N ASN A 105 -13.87 16.89 -4.40
CA ASN A 105 -12.66 17.71 -4.32
C ASN A 105 -12.66 18.57 -3.05
N GLN A 106 -13.79 19.19 -2.73
CA GLN A 106 -13.93 19.97 -1.49
C GLN A 106 -13.75 19.08 -0.26
N TYR A 107 -14.43 17.93 -0.21
CA TYR A 107 -14.31 16.98 0.90
C TYR A 107 -12.85 16.56 1.13
N LYS A 108 -12.12 16.19 0.09
CA LYS A 108 -10.71 15.75 0.21
C LYS A 108 -9.78 16.88 0.65
N ARG A 109 -10.02 18.12 0.22
CA ARG A 109 -9.30 19.30 0.72
C ARG A 109 -9.56 19.52 2.22
N GLU A 110 -10.81 19.38 2.66
CA GLU A 110 -11.16 19.47 4.09
C GLU A 110 -10.53 18.32 4.92
N CYS A 111 -10.49 17.10 4.38
CA CYS A 111 -9.76 15.98 5.00
C CYS A 111 -8.27 16.30 5.17
N LEU A 112 -7.62 16.83 4.14
CA LEU A 112 -6.21 17.21 4.21
C LEU A 112 -5.97 18.32 5.25
N GLU A 113 -6.87 19.30 5.36
CA GLU A 113 -6.77 20.32 6.42
C GLU A 113 -6.94 19.73 7.82
N LEU A 114 -7.82 18.73 7.97
CA LEU A 114 -8.01 18.00 9.22
C LEU A 114 -6.76 17.19 9.59
N GLU A 115 -6.16 16.50 8.63
CA GLU A 115 -4.89 15.78 8.81
C GLU A 115 -3.78 16.73 9.26
N LYS A 116 -3.63 17.89 8.60
CA LYS A 116 -2.66 18.92 9.02
C LYS A 116 -2.89 19.33 10.47
N LYS A 117 -4.14 19.57 10.86
CA LYS A 117 -4.49 19.94 12.25
C LYS A 117 -4.09 18.86 13.25
N TYR A 118 -4.41 17.60 12.99
CA TYR A 118 -4.07 16.51 13.92
C TYR A 118 -2.59 16.17 13.93
N ASN A 119 -1.89 16.33 12.80
CA ASN A 119 -0.45 16.23 12.75
C ASN A 119 0.21 17.23 13.72
N GLU A 120 -0.22 18.49 13.74
CA GLU A 120 0.26 19.50 14.71
C GLU A 120 -0.02 19.09 16.16
N LEU A 121 -1.17 18.46 16.45
CA LEU A 121 -1.50 17.96 17.79
C LEU A 121 -0.66 16.74 18.19
N GLN A 122 -0.22 15.93 17.23
CA GLN A 122 0.64 14.78 17.46
C GLN A 122 2.11 15.16 17.65
N LYS A 123 2.58 16.29 17.11
CA LYS A 123 3.99 16.71 17.20
C LYS A 123 4.58 16.66 18.61
N PRO A 124 3.93 17.16 19.67
CA PRO A 124 4.48 17.06 21.03
C PRO A 124 4.66 15.61 21.50
N LEU A 125 3.82 14.67 21.03
CA LEU A 125 3.96 13.24 21.33
C LEU A 125 5.15 12.64 20.59
N TYR A 126 5.37 13.03 19.33
CA TYR A 126 6.54 12.60 18.56
C TYR A 126 7.84 13.17 19.13
N GLU A 127 7.85 14.44 19.56
CA GLU A 127 8.98 15.04 20.28
C GLU A 127 9.25 14.33 21.60
N ARG A 128 8.20 13.98 22.36
CA ARG A 128 8.33 13.19 23.59
C ARG A 128 8.92 11.81 23.32
N ARG A 129 8.45 11.12 22.28
CA ARG A 129 8.99 9.83 21.82
C ARG A 129 10.47 9.96 21.45
N HIS A 130 10.83 10.95 20.65
CA HIS A 130 12.23 11.20 20.26
C HIS A 130 13.13 11.45 21.48
N ALA A 131 12.67 12.24 22.45
CA ALA A 131 13.41 12.51 23.67
C ALA A 131 13.66 11.23 24.51
N ILE A 132 12.71 10.28 24.51
CA ILE A 132 12.87 8.98 25.15
C ILE A 132 13.84 8.09 24.35
N ILE A 133 13.65 7.97 23.03
CA ILE A 133 14.51 7.16 22.15
C ILE A 133 15.99 7.58 22.26
N THR A 134 16.26 8.88 22.31
CA THR A 134 17.63 9.41 22.40
C THR A 134 18.19 9.38 23.83
N GLY A 135 17.38 9.02 24.83
CA GLY A 135 17.76 9.10 26.25
C GLY A 135 17.91 10.54 26.78
N ALA A 136 17.45 11.55 26.03
CA ALA A 136 17.52 12.95 26.44
C ALA A 136 16.54 13.29 27.57
N ALA A 137 15.46 12.52 27.71
CA ALA A 137 14.49 12.68 28.79
C ALA A 137 14.20 11.34 29.50
N GLN A 138 14.02 11.43 30.82
CA GLN A 138 13.60 10.29 31.63
C GLN A 138 12.14 9.93 31.34
N PRO A 139 11.81 8.64 31.14
CA PRO A 139 10.43 8.16 31.14
C PRO A 139 9.76 8.48 32.48
N THR A 140 8.53 8.97 32.47
CA THR A 140 7.79 9.21 33.72
C THR A 140 7.23 7.90 34.26
N PRO A 141 7.00 7.78 35.58
CA PRO A 141 6.34 6.60 36.15
C PRO A 141 4.96 6.33 35.55
N GLU A 142 4.22 7.38 35.19
CA GLU A 142 2.90 7.28 34.55
C GLU A 142 2.99 6.70 33.13
N GLU A 143 4.00 7.11 32.35
CA GLU A 143 4.25 6.55 31.01
C GLU A 143 4.63 5.06 31.08
N VAL A 144 5.45 4.69 32.07
CA VAL A 144 5.83 3.29 32.30
C VAL A 144 4.62 2.46 32.71
N GLU A 145 3.83 2.90 33.69
CA GLU A 145 2.61 2.20 34.13
C GLU A 145 1.61 2.02 32.98
N ALA A 146 1.42 3.06 32.15
CA ALA A 146 0.56 2.97 30.98
C ALA A 146 1.10 1.97 29.93
N GLY A 147 2.42 1.97 29.68
CA GLY A 147 3.08 1.03 28.78
C GLY A 147 2.96 -0.41 29.25
N GLU A 148 3.25 -0.69 30.53
CA GLU A 148 3.12 -2.02 31.13
C GLU A 148 1.70 -2.56 31.04
N LYS A 149 0.68 -1.68 31.19
CA LYS A 149 -0.71 -2.06 31.03
C LYS A 149 -1.04 -2.48 29.59
N GLU A 150 -0.40 -1.88 28.60
CA GLU A 150 -0.57 -2.30 27.20
C GLU A 150 0.17 -3.60 26.94
N SER A 151 1.43 -3.73 27.37
CA SER A 151 2.20 -4.97 27.24
C SER A 151 1.51 -6.17 27.90
N ALA A 152 0.83 -5.98 29.04
CA ALA A 152 0.08 -7.04 29.71
C ALA A 152 -1.21 -7.47 28.97
N LYS A 153 -1.72 -6.66 28.03
CA LYS A 153 -2.83 -7.09 27.15
C LYS A 153 -2.31 -7.91 25.98
N ASP A 154 -1.14 -7.54 25.48
CA ASP A 154 -0.52 -8.17 24.31
C ASP A 154 0.15 -9.50 24.66
N ASP A 155 0.82 -9.56 25.81
CA ASP A 155 1.52 -10.72 26.32
C ASP A 155 1.01 -11.09 27.72
N SER A 156 0.32 -12.23 27.83
CA SER A 156 -0.22 -12.71 29.10
C SER A 156 0.85 -13.10 30.11
N ASP A 157 2.08 -13.36 29.66
CA ASP A 157 3.23 -13.70 30.49
C ASP A 157 4.12 -12.47 30.80
N TYR A 158 3.67 -11.26 30.41
CA TYR A 158 4.40 -10.02 30.67
C TYR A 158 4.66 -9.82 32.16
N SER A 159 5.94 -9.63 32.50
CA SER A 159 6.38 -9.34 33.86
C SER A 159 6.74 -7.85 33.99
N PRO A 160 6.11 -7.11 34.93
CA PRO A 160 6.40 -5.70 35.16
C PRO A 160 7.87 -5.44 35.45
N LEU A 161 8.35 -4.27 35.06
CA LEU A 161 9.71 -3.82 35.31
C LEU A 161 9.94 -3.65 36.82
N SER A 162 11.14 -4.03 37.26
CA SER A 162 11.51 -3.82 38.67
C SER A 162 11.66 -2.33 38.98
N LYS A 163 11.36 -1.92 40.22
CA LYS A 163 11.50 -0.51 40.65
C LYS A 163 12.92 0.04 40.46
N GLU A 164 13.94 -0.81 40.61
CA GLU A 164 15.35 -0.44 40.37
C GLU A 164 15.61 -0.05 38.91
N VAL A 165 14.90 -0.67 37.96
CA VAL A 165 14.99 -0.35 36.53
C VAL A 165 14.21 0.92 36.21
N VAL A 166 13.02 1.11 36.81
CA VAL A 166 12.22 2.33 36.62
C VAL A 166 12.95 3.58 37.14
N ASP A 167 13.68 3.45 38.24
CA ASP A 167 14.48 4.54 38.84
C ASP A 167 15.86 4.72 38.18
N SER A 168 16.24 3.85 37.22
CA SER A 168 17.53 3.94 36.52
C SER A 168 17.55 5.12 35.52
N PRO A 169 18.72 5.74 35.27
CA PRO A 169 18.81 6.86 34.33
C PRO A 169 18.44 6.44 32.90
N ALA A 170 17.84 7.36 32.16
CA ALA A 170 17.47 7.18 30.77
C ALA A 170 18.67 6.75 29.93
N ALA A 171 18.48 5.71 29.13
CA ALA A 171 19.43 5.23 28.16
C ALA A 171 18.85 5.38 26.75
N PRO A 172 19.68 5.70 25.74
CA PRO A 172 19.21 5.72 24.37
C PRO A 172 18.83 4.30 23.92
N ILE A 173 17.81 4.21 23.06
CA ILE A 173 17.39 2.97 22.40
C ILE A 173 18.19 2.83 21.10
N PRO A 174 19.16 1.91 21.01
CA PRO A 174 20.00 1.78 19.83
C PRO A 174 19.19 1.28 18.63
N GLU A 175 19.52 1.78 17.44
CA GLU A 175 19.00 1.26 16.17
C GLU A 175 17.46 1.24 16.07
N PHE A 176 16.77 2.10 16.82
CA PHE A 176 15.30 2.14 16.90
C PHE A 176 14.66 2.23 15.51
N TRP A 177 15.01 3.27 14.74
CA TRP A 177 14.43 3.46 13.40
C TRP A 177 14.90 2.43 12.38
N LEU A 178 16.15 1.99 12.45
CA LEU A 178 16.63 0.91 11.58
C LEU A 178 15.81 -0.38 11.81
N THR A 179 15.56 -0.74 13.07
CA THR A 179 14.78 -1.92 13.44
C THR A 179 13.34 -1.78 12.99
N ALA A 180 12.71 -0.62 13.28
CA ALA A 180 11.34 -0.35 12.84
C ALA A 180 11.18 -0.41 11.31
N LEU A 181 12.09 0.21 10.54
CA LEU A 181 12.05 0.19 9.08
C LEU A 181 12.31 -1.22 8.51
N ARG A 182 13.14 -2.04 9.17
CA ARG A 182 13.40 -3.43 8.74
C ARG A 182 12.24 -4.38 9.01
N ASN A 183 11.40 -4.06 9.99
CA ASN A 183 10.22 -4.87 10.32
C ASN A 183 9.01 -4.51 9.45
N HIS A 184 9.08 -3.49 8.60
CA HIS A 184 8.04 -3.20 7.62
C HIS A 184 8.28 -4.02 6.34
N VAL A 185 7.25 -4.73 5.85
CA VAL A 185 7.38 -5.71 4.76
C VAL A 185 8.04 -5.08 3.52
N GLY A 186 7.48 -4.00 2.98
CA GLY A 186 8.01 -3.37 1.76
C GLY A 186 9.37 -2.68 1.91
N LEU A 187 9.74 -2.24 3.12
CA LEU A 187 11.04 -1.59 3.35
C LEU A 187 12.16 -2.60 3.62
N SER A 188 11.82 -3.75 4.18
CA SER A 188 12.76 -4.82 4.48
C SER A 188 13.47 -5.31 3.20
N GLU A 189 12.76 -5.34 2.07
CA GLU A 189 13.28 -5.79 0.77
C GLU A 189 14.28 -4.81 0.16
N ILE A 190 14.12 -3.52 0.47
CA ILE A 190 14.90 -2.42 -0.12
C ILE A 190 16.13 -2.09 0.74
N ILE A 191 16.04 -2.33 2.06
CA ILE A 191 17.14 -2.06 2.99
C ILE A 191 18.18 -3.17 2.89
N THR A 192 19.31 -2.87 2.25
CA THR A 192 20.44 -3.80 2.19
C THR A 192 21.30 -3.74 3.46
N ASP A 193 22.14 -4.76 3.68
CA ASP A 193 23.10 -4.76 4.81
C ASP A 193 24.11 -3.61 4.74
N ARG A 194 24.40 -3.10 3.54
CA ARG A 194 25.27 -1.93 3.35
C ARG A 194 24.58 -0.66 3.87
N ASP A 195 23.27 -0.54 3.66
CA ASP A 195 22.46 0.60 4.09
C ASP A 195 22.25 0.62 5.60
N ALA A 196 22.15 -0.55 6.23
CA ALA A 196 22.03 -0.68 7.69
C ALA A 196 23.15 0.06 8.43
N GLY A 197 24.37 0.08 7.86
CA GLY A 197 25.49 0.84 8.42
C GLY A 197 25.21 2.35 8.56
N ALA A 198 24.56 2.95 7.57
CA ALA A 198 24.18 4.37 7.59
C ALA A 198 22.88 4.60 8.36
N LEU A 199 21.91 3.70 8.24
CA LEU A 199 20.62 3.79 8.95
C LEU A 199 20.73 3.65 10.47
N LYS A 200 21.81 3.05 11.01
CA LYS A 200 22.15 3.11 12.44
C LYS A 200 22.25 4.55 12.99
N HIS A 201 22.53 5.51 12.12
CA HIS A 201 22.66 6.92 12.48
C HIS A 201 21.35 7.71 12.35
N LEU A 202 20.26 7.09 11.90
CA LEU A 202 18.93 7.71 11.80
C LEU A 202 18.36 7.93 13.21
N ILE A 203 18.14 9.20 13.56
CA ILE A 203 17.67 9.59 14.91
C ILE A 203 16.19 9.92 14.94
N ASP A 204 15.62 10.40 13.84
CA ASP A 204 14.19 10.70 13.74
C ASP A 204 13.67 10.72 12.31
N ILE A 205 12.37 10.52 12.16
CA ILE A 205 11.63 10.68 10.92
C ILE A 205 10.43 11.59 11.19
N HIS A 206 10.39 12.73 10.50
CA HIS A 206 9.33 13.71 10.65
C HIS A 206 8.44 13.75 9.41
N LEU A 207 7.13 13.88 9.65
CA LEU A 207 6.14 14.23 8.64
C LEU A 207 5.83 15.73 8.73
N SER A 208 5.88 16.42 7.59
CA SER A 208 5.40 17.79 7.46
C SER A 208 4.57 17.94 6.20
N TYR A 209 3.42 18.59 6.29
CA TYR A 209 2.61 18.90 5.11
C TYR A 209 3.09 20.19 4.46
N LEU A 210 2.98 20.27 3.13
CA LEU A 210 3.33 21.49 2.43
C LEU A 210 2.36 22.63 2.78
N PRO A 211 2.85 23.87 2.92
CA PRO A 211 2.00 25.01 3.20
C PRO A 211 1.01 25.23 2.06
N SER A 212 -0.22 25.65 2.38
CA SER A 212 -1.24 25.95 1.37
C SER A 212 -0.90 27.15 0.46
N THR A 213 0.23 27.83 0.70
CA THR A 213 0.74 28.93 -0.14
C THR A 213 1.62 28.47 -1.29
N ASP A 214 2.25 27.30 -1.16
CA ASP A 214 2.91 26.67 -2.30
C ASP A 214 1.81 26.13 -3.20
N SER A 215 1.84 26.46 -4.50
CA SER A 215 0.76 26.18 -5.46
C SER A 215 0.46 24.68 -5.68
N LYS A 216 1.05 23.78 -4.89
CA LYS A 216 0.87 22.33 -4.95
C LYS A 216 0.66 21.77 -3.55
N LEU A 217 -0.34 20.89 -3.42
CA LEU A 217 -0.58 20.11 -2.21
C LEU A 217 0.46 18.98 -2.11
N GLY A 218 0.70 18.47 -0.92
CA GLY A 218 1.67 17.40 -0.72
C GLY A 218 2.18 17.31 0.71
N PHE A 219 3.09 16.37 0.93
CA PHE A 219 3.77 16.18 2.20
C PHE A 219 5.26 15.93 1.98
N LYS A 220 6.03 16.09 3.05
CA LYS A 220 7.47 15.93 3.09
C LYS A 220 7.86 15.09 4.30
N LEU A 221 8.63 14.05 4.02
CA LEU A 221 9.30 13.20 4.98
C LEU A 221 10.73 13.72 5.19
N SER A 222 11.11 14.01 6.43
CA SER A 222 12.45 14.47 6.79
C SER A 222 13.11 13.44 7.70
N PHE A 223 14.18 12.82 7.21
CA PHE A 223 14.98 11.82 7.90
C PHE A 223 16.19 12.51 8.52
N VAL A 224 16.25 12.54 9.85
CA VAL A 224 17.32 13.24 10.59
C VAL A 224 18.39 12.24 10.96
N PHE A 225 19.63 12.51 10.57
CA PHE A 225 20.78 11.67 10.85
C PHE A 225 21.74 12.37 11.81
N SER A 226 22.31 11.58 12.72
CA SER A 226 23.50 11.99 13.46
C SER A 226 24.73 12.05 12.53
N PRO A 227 25.76 12.84 12.88
CA PRO A 227 27.01 12.87 12.13
C PRO A 227 27.56 11.44 11.92
N ASN A 228 27.71 11.05 10.67
CA ASN A 228 28.05 9.68 10.28
C ASN A 228 29.21 9.64 9.28
N GLU A 229 29.74 8.46 9.00
CA GLU A 229 30.88 8.30 8.08
C GLU A 229 30.50 8.22 6.59
N TYR A 230 29.21 8.20 6.25
CA TYR A 230 28.72 7.92 4.91
C TYR A 230 28.47 9.19 4.08
N PHE A 231 27.81 10.19 4.66
CA PHE A 231 27.47 11.43 3.99
C PHE A 231 27.57 12.64 4.92
N GLU A 232 27.48 13.84 4.35
CA GLU A 232 27.56 15.12 5.08
C GLU A 232 26.19 15.69 5.47
N ASN A 233 25.10 15.18 4.88
CA ASN A 233 23.75 15.66 5.18
C ASN A 233 23.34 15.31 6.61
N ASP A 234 22.86 16.30 7.36
CA ASP A 234 22.22 16.08 8.66
C ASP A 234 20.74 15.66 8.49
N VAL A 235 20.11 16.08 7.39
CA VAL A 235 18.71 15.76 7.07
C VAL A 235 18.63 15.37 5.60
N LEU A 236 17.97 14.24 5.33
CA LEU A 236 17.56 13.83 3.99
C LEU A 236 16.04 13.99 3.89
N GLU A 237 15.58 14.72 2.89
CA GLU A 237 14.15 15.00 2.71
C GLU A 237 13.62 14.33 1.45
N LYS A 238 12.37 13.87 1.52
CA LYS A 238 11.59 13.34 0.39
C LYS A 238 10.25 14.04 0.38
N THR A 239 9.93 14.72 -0.71
CA THR A 239 8.70 15.48 -0.89
C THR A 239 7.83 14.83 -1.94
N TYR A 240 6.57 14.58 -1.61
CA TYR A 240 5.57 14.09 -2.55
C TYR A 240 4.59 15.21 -2.85
N LEU A 241 4.40 15.48 -4.15
CA LEU A 241 3.48 16.49 -4.64
C LEU A 241 2.23 15.80 -5.17
N TYR A 242 1.07 16.29 -4.75
CA TYR A 242 -0.22 15.89 -5.29
C TYR A 242 -0.60 16.75 -6.50
N GLN A 243 -1.37 16.18 -7.41
CA GLN A 243 -2.08 16.90 -8.46
C GLN A 243 -3.19 17.77 -7.85
N GLU A 244 -3.62 18.80 -8.58
CA GLU A 244 -4.67 19.72 -8.08
C GLU A 244 -6.06 19.09 -8.10
N GLU A 245 -6.30 18.21 -9.07
CA GLU A 245 -7.54 17.47 -9.24
C GLU A 245 -7.41 16.08 -8.60
N ILE A 246 -8.44 15.64 -7.88
CA ILE A 246 -8.51 14.25 -7.41
C ILE A 246 -8.66 13.30 -8.60
N GLY A 247 -8.10 12.10 -8.45
CA GLY A 247 -8.25 11.04 -9.43
C GLY A 247 -9.68 10.54 -9.53
N TYR A 248 -9.94 9.66 -10.50
CA TYR A 248 -11.26 9.06 -10.70
C TYR A 248 -11.77 8.30 -9.46
N SER A 249 -10.88 7.70 -8.67
CA SER A 249 -11.19 7.05 -7.39
C SER A 249 -11.65 8.02 -6.30
N GLY A 250 -11.41 9.32 -6.48
CA GLY A 250 -11.68 10.36 -5.50
C GLY A 250 -10.53 10.63 -4.53
N ASP A 251 -9.36 10.02 -4.71
CA ASP A 251 -8.16 10.28 -3.91
C ASP A 251 -7.19 11.25 -4.59
N PHE A 252 -6.26 11.80 -3.81
CA PHE A 252 -5.19 12.63 -4.37
C PHE A 252 -4.27 11.75 -5.23
N MET A 253 -4.06 12.16 -6.48
CA MET A 253 -3.06 11.53 -7.34
C MET A 253 -1.70 12.19 -7.15
N TYR A 254 -0.64 11.41 -7.26
CA TYR A 254 0.72 11.93 -7.24
C TYR A 254 1.07 12.62 -8.57
N ASP A 255 1.69 13.80 -8.47
CA ASP A 255 2.28 14.53 -9.59
C ASP A 255 3.72 14.05 -9.81
N ARG A 256 4.54 14.13 -8.76
CA ARG A 256 5.92 13.64 -8.74
C ARG A 256 6.47 13.56 -7.32
N ALA A 257 7.55 12.81 -7.16
CA ALA A 257 8.38 12.82 -5.99
C ALA A 257 9.65 13.67 -6.20
N ILE A 258 10.10 14.34 -5.14
CA ILE A 258 11.35 15.13 -5.13
C ILE A 258 12.18 14.64 -3.95
N GLY A 259 13.33 14.04 -4.24
CA GLY A 259 14.29 13.61 -3.23
C GLY A 259 15.41 14.61 -2.97
N THR A 260 16.20 14.35 -1.93
CA THR A 260 17.38 15.15 -1.56
C THR A 260 18.65 14.54 -2.12
N GLU A 261 19.49 15.36 -2.78
CA GLU A 261 20.81 14.92 -3.20
C GLU A 261 21.71 14.60 -2.00
N ILE A 262 22.19 13.36 -1.94
CA ILE A 262 23.06 12.87 -0.86
C ILE A 262 24.51 13.24 -1.17
N LYS A 263 25.13 13.99 -0.26
CA LYS A 263 26.54 14.37 -0.31
C LYS A 263 27.42 13.27 0.28
N TRP A 264 27.61 12.22 -0.51
CA TRP A 264 28.42 11.06 -0.13
C TRP A 264 29.88 11.44 0.13
N LYS A 265 30.43 10.90 1.22
CA LYS A 265 31.86 10.97 1.54
C LYS A 265 32.65 10.03 0.63
N GLU A 266 33.96 10.24 0.57
CA GLU A 266 34.83 9.53 -0.36
C GLU A 266 34.70 8.01 -0.21
N ALA A 267 34.33 7.34 -1.31
CA ALA A 267 34.14 5.89 -1.38
C ALA A 267 33.05 5.29 -0.47
N LYS A 268 32.11 6.12 0.01
CA LYS A 268 30.99 5.69 0.87
C LYS A 268 29.63 5.79 0.19
N ASP A 269 29.61 6.06 -1.12
CA ASP A 269 28.40 6.03 -1.93
C ASP A 269 27.81 4.62 -1.95
N LEU A 270 26.65 4.44 -1.32
CA LEU A 270 25.97 3.15 -1.17
C LEU A 270 25.09 2.82 -2.39
N THR A 271 24.73 3.81 -3.20
CA THR A 271 23.91 3.63 -4.40
C THR A 271 24.73 3.20 -5.61
N LYS A 272 26.07 3.19 -5.47
CA LYS A 272 26.99 2.78 -6.53
C LYS A 272 28.05 1.79 -6.04
N GLU A 273 28.18 0.69 -6.76
CA GLU A 273 29.33 -0.21 -6.60
C GLU A 273 30.45 0.16 -7.56
N PHE A 274 31.70 0.09 -7.10
CA PHE A 274 32.84 0.53 -7.88
C PHE A 274 33.74 -0.63 -8.28
N GLU A 275 33.72 -1.00 -9.56
CA GLU A 275 34.64 -1.99 -10.13
C GLU A 275 36.00 -1.34 -10.47
N LEU A 276 37.09 -1.90 -9.94
CA LEU A 276 38.45 -1.50 -10.28
C LEU A 276 38.93 -2.26 -11.53
N LYS A 277 38.84 -1.63 -12.70
CA LYS A 277 39.36 -2.21 -13.96
C LYS A 277 40.77 -1.71 -14.23
N LYS A 278 41.74 -2.64 -14.30
CA LYS A 278 43.10 -2.34 -14.75
C LYS A 278 43.09 -2.15 -16.26
N GLN A 279 43.22 -0.90 -16.71
CA GLN A 279 43.41 -0.59 -18.12
C GLN A 279 44.90 -0.49 -18.42
N ARG A 280 45.38 -1.31 -19.35
CA ARG A 280 46.73 -1.21 -19.92
C ARG A 280 46.64 -0.45 -21.24
N ASN A 281 47.36 0.67 -21.33
CA ASN A 281 47.47 1.40 -22.58
C ASN A 281 48.29 0.57 -23.58
N LYS A 282 47.67 0.19 -24.70
CA LYS A 282 48.27 -0.67 -25.74
C LYS A 282 49.56 -0.09 -26.34
N ASN A 283 49.71 1.24 -26.35
CA ASN A 283 50.85 1.93 -26.98
C ASN A 283 51.98 2.26 -25.99
N THR A 284 51.64 2.61 -24.74
CA THR A 284 52.64 3.06 -23.75
C THR A 284 52.97 2.00 -22.69
N ASN A 285 52.32 0.84 -22.73
CA ASN A 285 52.43 -0.25 -21.74
C ASN A 285 52.22 0.18 -20.27
N ARG A 286 51.77 1.42 -20.01
CA ARG A 286 51.41 1.88 -18.68
C ARG A 286 50.05 1.32 -18.28
N THR A 287 49.96 0.85 -17.05
CA THR A 287 48.73 0.30 -16.47
C THR A 287 48.14 1.34 -15.53
N ARG A 288 46.91 1.79 -15.79
CA ARG A 288 46.13 2.65 -14.89
C ARG A 288 44.96 1.83 -14.35
N VAL A 289 44.70 1.95 -13.06
CA VAL A 289 43.47 1.42 -12.46
C VAL A 289 42.38 2.47 -12.66
N VAL A 290 41.31 2.12 -13.35
CA VAL A 290 40.14 2.96 -13.58
C VAL A 290 39.01 2.41 -12.72
N ARG A 291 38.46 3.26 -11.85
CA ARG A 291 37.30 2.96 -11.01
C ARG A 291 36.04 3.25 -11.82
N LYS A 292 35.26 2.23 -12.18
CA LYS A 292 33.98 2.39 -12.89
C LYS A 292 32.83 2.16 -11.91
N ALA A 293 31.97 3.15 -11.72
CA ALA A 293 30.76 3.03 -10.92
C ALA A 293 29.68 2.27 -11.69
N ARG A 294 28.92 1.41 -11.01
CA ARG A 294 27.68 0.80 -11.47
C ARG A 294 26.58 1.12 -10.45
N PRO A 295 25.38 1.54 -10.89
CA PRO A 295 24.23 1.63 -9.99
C PRO A 295 23.98 0.29 -9.31
N THR A 296 23.58 0.34 -8.04
CA THR A 296 23.23 -0.84 -7.25
C THR A 296 22.00 -0.54 -6.41
N GLU A 297 21.22 -1.58 -6.13
CA GLU A 297 20.12 -1.50 -5.18
C GLU A 297 20.62 -1.05 -3.81
N SER A 298 19.92 -0.07 -3.26
CA SER A 298 20.17 0.58 -1.98
C SER A 298 18.91 1.35 -1.58
N PHE A 299 18.58 1.32 -0.29
CA PHE A 299 17.53 2.16 0.29
C PHE A 299 17.69 3.65 -0.07
N PHE A 300 18.93 4.13 -0.20
CA PHE A 300 19.18 5.53 -0.49
C PHE A 300 18.79 5.96 -1.91
N ASN A 301 18.46 5.02 -2.81
CA ASN A 301 17.82 5.33 -4.09
C ASN A 301 16.43 5.96 -3.89
N PHE A 302 15.78 5.75 -2.75
CA PHE A 302 14.53 6.41 -2.36
C PHE A 302 14.63 7.95 -2.38
N PHE A 303 15.82 8.51 -2.15
CA PHE A 303 16.05 9.96 -2.23
C PHE A 303 16.43 10.44 -3.64
N SER A 304 16.42 9.56 -4.63
CA SER A 304 16.58 9.85 -6.06
C SER A 304 15.43 9.18 -6.82
N PRO A 305 14.18 9.64 -6.58
CA PRO A 305 13.00 8.99 -7.15
C PRO A 305 13.05 9.02 -8.69
N PRO A 306 12.41 8.04 -9.36
CA PRO A 306 12.22 8.10 -10.80
C PRO A 306 11.44 9.36 -11.19
N GLU A 307 11.73 9.92 -12.36
CA GLU A 307 10.95 11.03 -12.91
C GLU A 307 9.82 10.48 -13.77
N PRO A 308 8.57 10.96 -13.62
CA PRO A 308 7.49 10.55 -14.51
C PRO A 308 7.83 10.96 -15.95
N PRO A 309 7.59 10.09 -16.94
CA PRO A 309 7.92 10.41 -18.33
C PRO A 309 7.04 11.58 -18.80
N ASN A 310 7.64 12.54 -19.48
CA ASN A 310 6.87 13.58 -20.18
C ASN A 310 6.14 12.94 -21.37
N GLU A 311 5.02 13.52 -21.83
CA GLU A 311 4.23 13.00 -22.97
C GLU A 311 5.11 12.64 -24.19
N ASP A 312 6.04 13.53 -24.57
CA ASP A 312 6.97 13.28 -25.69
C ASP A 312 7.96 12.13 -25.44
N ALA A 313 8.37 11.93 -24.17
CA ALA A 313 9.30 10.88 -23.80
C ALA A 313 8.60 9.53 -23.64
N ALA A 314 7.32 9.54 -23.25
CA ALA A 314 6.51 8.33 -23.17
C ALA A 314 6.31 7.70 -24.55
N ASP A 315 6.07 8.52 -25.59
CA ASP A 315 5.92 8.04 -26.96
C ASP A 315 7.22 7.45 -27.57
N GLU A 316 8.39 7.78 -27.02
CA GLU A 316 9.71 7.30 -27.48
C GLU A 316 10.20 6.06 -26.73
N MET A 317 9.65 5.77 -25.55
CA MET A 317 9.98 4.59 -24.76
C MET A 317 9.18 3.38 -25.26
N ASP A 318 9.78 2.19 -25.20
CA ASP A 318 9.03 0.96 -25.43
C ASP A 318 8.12 0.65 -24.24
N GLU A 319 7.01 -0.05 -24.52
CA GLU A 319 5.97 -0.36 -23.53
C GLU A 319 6.53 -1.03 -22.27
N VAL A 320 7.56 -1.86 -22.42
CA VAL A 320 8.21 -2.57 -21.30
C VAL A 320 8.98 -1.61 -20.38
N ASP A 321 9.75 -0.68 -20.95
CA ASP A 321 10.49 0.30 -20.15
C ASP A 321 9.55 1.29 -19.45
N LEU A 322 8.38 1.57 -20.05
CA LEU A 322 7.32 2.37 -19.42
C LEU A 322 6.67 1.65 -18.24
N GLU A 323 6.31 0.39 -18.41
CA GLU A 323 5.71 -0.45 -17.36
C GLU A 323 6.70 -0.59 -16.17
N GLU A 324 7.98 -0.88 -16.42
CA GLU A 324 9.00 -0.94 -15.37
C GLU A 324 9.20 0.41 -14.64
N LEU A 325 9.05 1.54 -15.35
CA LEU A 325 9.14 2.86 -14.75
C LEU A 325 7.91 3.18 -13.89
N GLU A 326 6.72 2.82 -14.35
CA GLU A 326 5.46 2.99 -13.62
C GLU A 326 5.46 2.16 -12.34
N GLU A 327 5.86 0.87 -12.41
CA GLU A 327 6.02 0.00 -11.24
C GLU A 327 6.96 0.61 -10.19
N LYS A 328 8.10 1.17 -10.63
CA LYS A 328 9.06 1.82 -9.72
C LYS A 328 8.49 3.08 -9.07
N LEU A 329 7.69 3.86 -9.79
CA LEU A 329 7.02 5.05 -9.24
C LEU A 329 5.96 4.66 -8.22
N GLU A 330 5.17 3.63 -8.53
CA GLU A 330 4.13 3.11 -7.63
C GLU A 330 4.73 2.61 -6.32
N VAL A 331 5.78 1.80 -6.39
CA VAL A 331 6.51 1.32 -5.20
C VAL A 331 7.07 2.50 -4.39
N ASP A 332 7.63 3.52 -5.03
CA ASP A 332 8.16 4.72 -4.34
C ASP A 332 7.06 5.52 -3.62
N TYR A 333 5.87 5.63 -4.22
CA TYR A 333 4.72 6.29 -3.61
C TYR A 333 4.14 5.47 -2.46
N GLN A 334 4.01 4.16 -2.63
CA GLN A 334 3.50 3.25 -1.60
C GLN A 334 4.37 3.29 -0.34
N ILE A 335 5.71 3.22 -0.50
CA ILE A 335 6.64 3.36 0.63
C ILE A 335 6.51 4.72 1.31
N GLY A 336 6.30 5.79 0.53
CA GLY A 336 6.07 7.13 1.06
C GLY A 336 4.84 7.20 1.96
N GLU A 337 3.75 6.57 1.55
CA GLU A 337 2.51 6.47 2.31
C GLU A 337 2.67 5.54 3.53
N ASP A 338 3.33 4.39 3.39
CA ASP A 338 3.57 3.49 4.53
C ASP A 338 4.39 4.19 5.62
N ILE A 339 5.42 4.98 5.24
CA ILE A 339 6.18 5.76 6.22
C ILE A 339 5.29 6.81 6.90
N LYS A 340 4.45 7.52 6.13
CA LYS A 340 3.56 8.58 6.60
C LYS A 340 2.45 8.05 7.52
N GLU A 341 1.77 6.98 7.12
CA GLU A 341 0.50 6.53 7.73
C GLU A 341 0.69 5.38 8.72
N LYS A 342 1.70 4.52 8.51
CA LYS A 342 1.96 3.37 9.37
C LYS A 342 3.18 3.60 10.27
N ILE A 343 4.36 3.82 9.69
CA ILE A 343 5.62 3.77 10.44
C ILE A 343 5.75 4.97 11.38
N ILE A 344 5.50 6.20 10.93
CA ILE A 344 5.61 7.38 11.79
C ILE A 344 4.59 7.31 12.95
N PRO A 345 3.30 7.00 12.73
CA PRO A 345 2.33 6.91 13.83
C PRO A 345 2.55 5.72 14.76
N ARG A 346 2.98 4.56 14.23
CA ARG A 346 3.11 3.29 14.96
C ARG A 346 4.54 2.77 15.07
N ALA A 347 5.53 3.67 15.12
CA ALA A 347 6.95 3.30 15.11
C ALA A 347 7.36 2.28 16.20
N ILE A 348 6.71 2.31 17.37
CA ILE A 348 6.98 1.37 18.46
C ILE A 348 6.47 -0.04 18.16
N ASP A 349 5.34 -0.16 17.45
CA ASP A 349 4.76 -1.45 17.06
C ASP A 349 5.64 -2.09 15.98
N PHE A 350 6.16 -1.29 15.04
CA PHE A 350 7.17 -1.76 14.10
C PHE A 350 8.49 -2.12 14.79
N PHE A 351 8.96 -1.32 15.76
CA PHE A 351 10.18 -1.64 16.50
C PHE A 351 10.09 -2.96 17.28
N THR A 352 8.94 -3.20 17.94
CA THR A 352 8.69 -4.42 18.72
C THR A 352 8.33 -5.62 17.83
N GLY A 353 7.99 -5.40 16.56
CA GLY A 353 7.54 -6.42 15.62
C GLY A 353 6.05 -6.72 15.70
N LYS A 354 5.32 -6.12 16.66
CA LYS A 354 3.87 -6.27 16.81
C LYS A 354 3.09 -5.83 15.56
N ALA A 355 3.61 -4.85 14.82
CA ALA A 355 2.97 -4.38 13.58
C ALA A 355 2.80 -5.49 12.53
N LEU A 356 3.70 -6.48 12.49
CA LEU A 356 3.63 -7.60 11.54
C LEU A 356 2.38 -8.45 11.74
N GLU A 357 1.92 -8.61 12.99
CA GLU A 357 0.69 -9.34 13.30
C GLU A 357 -0.56 -8.67 12.71
N TYR A 358 -0.49 -7.39 12.35
CA TYR A 358 -1.60 -6.68 11.71
C TYR A 358 -1.44 -6.57 10.20
N GLU A 359 -0.20 -6.62 9.67
CA GLU A 359 0.03 -6.64 8.22
C GLU A 359 -0.30 -8.02 7.61
N ASP A 360 -0.06 -9.11 8.34
CA ASP A 360 -0.36 -10.48 7.87
C ASP A 360 -1.87 -10.83 7.90
N LEU A 361 -2.69 -10.08 8.64
CA LEU A 361 -4.14 -10.37 8.77
C LEU A 361 -4.97 -9.90 7.57
N ASP A 362 -4.43 -9.03 6.72
CA ASP A 362 -5.15 -8.54 5.53
C ASP A 362 -5.11 -9.55 4.36
N ASP A 363 -4.25 -10.58 4.38
CA ASP A 363 -4.12 -11.60 3.33
C ASP A 363 -4.99 -12.87 3.56
N ASP A 364 -5.46 -13.12 4.79
CA ASP A 364 -6.20 -14.35 5.15
C ASP A 364 -7.75 -14.19 5.15
N ASP A 365 -8.28 -12.99 4.92
CA ASP A 365 -9.74 -12.74 4.90
C ASP A 365 -10.41 -13.03 3.53
N ASP A 366 -9.65 -13.46 2.52
CA ASP A 366 -10.15 -13.83 1.18
C ASP A 366 -10.39 -15.35 0.99
N GLU A 367 -10.15 -16.21 1.99
CA GLU A 367 -10.31 -17.69 1.86
C GLU A 367 -11.61 -18.26 2.49
N PHE A 368 -12.69 -17.46 2.57
CA PHE A 368 -14.00 -17.91 3.06
C PHE A 368 -15.16 -17.72 2.06
N GLU A 369 -14.98 -18.14 0.80
CA GLU A 369 -16.11 -18.47 -0.10
C GLU A 369 -15.83 -19.76 -0.89
N ASP A 370 -15.79 -20.90 -0.19
CA ASP A 370 -16.15 -22.19 -0.80
C ASP A 370 -17.08 -22.94 0.16
N MET A 371 -18.26 -22.36 0.38
CA MET A 371 -19.39 -23.09 0.96
C MET A 371 -20.20 -23.70 -0.18
N ASP A 372 -19.93 -24.97 -0.44
CA ASP A 372 -20.89 -26.04 -0.77
C ASP A 372 -22.22 -25.58 -1.41
N GLU A 373 -22.29 -25.59 -2.74
CA GLU A 373 -23.54 -25.88 -3.46
C GLU A 373 -23.49 -27.32 -4.00
N ASP A 374 -23.86 -28.26 -3.11
CA ASP A 374 -24.55 -29.47 -3.53
C ASP A 374 -25.88 -29.05 -4.17
N ASP A 375 -26.02 -29.20 -5.49
CA ASP A 375 -27.33 -29.49 -6.08
C ASP A 375 -27.19 -30.53 -7.21
N ASP A 376 -27.67 -31.73 -6.88
CA ASP A 376 -28.00 -32.81 -7.80
C ASP A 376 -29.03 -32.30 -8.84
N ASP A 377 -28.81 -32.54 -10.13
CA ASP A 377 -29.83 -33.28 -10.89
C ASP A 377 -29.30 -33.94 -12.18
N ASP A 378 -29.86 -35.12 -12.41
CA ASP A 378 -29.70 -36.04 -13.52
C ASP A 378 -29.89 -35.39 -14.89
N ASP A 379 -29.06 -35.78 -15.87
CA ASP A 379 -29.62 -36.13 -17.18
C ASP A 379 -28.78 -37.21 -17.87
N ARG A 380 -29.21 -38.45 -17.60
CA ARG A 380 -28.89 -39.65 -18.36
C ARG A 380 -29.42 -39.52 -19.78
N PHE A 381 -28.55 -39.54 -20.77
CA PHE A 381 -28.87 -40.17 -22.05
C PHE A 381 -27.73 -41.09 -22.48
N GLU A 382 -28.04 -42.38 -22.39
CA GLU A 382 -27.35 -43.47 -23.07
C GLU A 382 -27.39 -43.21 -24.57
N ASP A 383 -26.24 -43.36 -25.26
CA ASP A 383 -26.26 -44.11 -26.50
C ASP A 383 -24.93 -44.82 -26.77
N GLU A 384 -25.13 -46.05 -27.19
CA GLU A 384 -24.28 -47.23 -27.34
C GLU A 384 -23.04 -47.12 -28.27
N ASP A 385 -22.08 -47.99 -27.93
CA ASP A 385 -21.21 -48.79 -28.81
C ASP A 385 -19.98 -48.17 -29.51
N SER A 386 -18.80 -48.65 -29.09
CA SER A 386 -18.03 -49.62 -29.89
C SER A 386 -16.76 -50.10 -29.16
N ASP A 387 -16.70 -51.41 -28.98
CA ASP A 387 -15.59 -52.24 -28.50
C ASP A 387 -14.21 -51.92 -29.11
N SER A 388 -13.14 -52.03 -28.30
CA SER A 388 -12.20 -53.16 -28.42
C SER A 388 -11.01 -53.06 -27.45
N ASP A 389 -11.04 -53.97 -26.48
CA ASP A 389 -9.98 -54.86 -26.00
C ASP A 389 -8.50 -54.39 -25.87
N ALA A 390 -8.05 -54.56 -24.62
CA ALA A 390 -6.91 -55.37 -24.20
C ALA A 390 -5.51 -54.75 -24.04
N ASP A 391 -5.04 -54.97 -22.80
CA ASP A 391 -3.69 -55.33 -22.35
C ASP A 391 -2.60 -54.25 -22.14
N LEU A 392 -2.38 -54.01 -20.83
CA LEU A 392 -1.14 -53.61 -20.15
C LEU A 392 0.05 -54.56 -20.53
N PRO A 393 1.34 -54.35 -20.14
CA PRO A 393 1.93 -53.36 -19.23
C PRO A 393 3.31 -52.78 -19.68
N ALA A 394 3.90 -51.99 -18.77
CA ALA A 394 5.23 -51.39 -18.79
C ALA A 394 6.43 -52.34 -19.00
N ARG A 395 7.49 -51.87 -19.69
CA ARG A 395 8.85 -51.59 -19.13
C ARG A 395 9.94 -51.38 -20.20
N ARG A 396 10.72 -50.31 -19.98
CA ARG A 396 12.16 -50.08 -20.24
C ARG A 396 12.89 -50.98 -21.25
N ARG A 397 13.60 -50.35 -22.20
CA ARG A 397 15.01 -50.67 -22.54
C ARG A 397 15.65 -49.55 -23.38
N GLY A 398 16.92 -49.28 -23.10
CA GLY A 398 17.70 -48.14 -23.59
C GLY A 398 18.18 -48.23 -25.05
N PRO A 399 19.15 -47.36 -25.42
CA PRO A 399 19.38 -46.84 -26.78
C PRO A 399 20.20 -47.81 -27.64
N PRO A 400 20.25 -47.62 -28.98
CA PRO A 400 21.51 -47.07 -29.53
C PRO A 400 21.41 -46.38 -30.92
N LYS A 401 22.48 -45.62 -31.23
CA LYS A 401 23.17 -45.37 -32.52
C LYS A 401 23.38 -43.87 -32.73
N GLY A 402 24.59 -43.33 -32.84
CA GLY A 402 25.85 -43.94 -33.23
C GLY A 402 26.08 -43.78 -34.74
N ARG A 403 26.68 -42.65 -35.12
CA ARG A 403 27.47 -42.41 -36.33
C ARG A 403 28.26 -41.12 -36.06
N GLY A 404 29.58 -41.08 -36.01
CA GLY A 404 30.61 -42.06 -36.28
C GLY A 404 31.81 -41.31 -36.82
N ALA A 405 32.96 -41.48 -36.15
CA ALA A 405 34.34 -41.45 -36.66
C ALA A 405 34.83 -40.15 -37.33
N ALA A 406 36.08 -39.69 -37.21
CA ALA A 406 37.33 -40.30 -36.76
C ALA A 406 38.25 -39.12 -36.35
N ALA A 407 38.89 -39.19 -35.18
CA ALA A 407 40.28 -39.60 -35.02
C ALA A 407 41.31 -38.58 -35.57
N ASN A 408 42.08 -37.94 -34.67
CA ASN A 408 43.43 -38.45 -34.44
C ASN A 408 44.04 -37.98 -33.12
N ASN A 409 44.80 -38.90 -32.55
CA ASN A 409 45.63 -38.84 -31.34
C ASN A 409 46.64 -37.68 -31.31
N ASN A 410 46.93 -37.13 -30.13
CA ASN A 410 48.18 -37.46 -29.42
C ASN A 410 48.17 -37.01 -27.94
N VAL A 411 48.33 -37.98 -27.05
CA VAL A 411 48.91 -37.91 -25.69
C VAL A 411 50.44 -37.74 -25.84
N ASN A 412 51.22 -37.08 -24.98
CA ASN A 412 51.52 -37.40 -23.57
C ASN A 412 52.44 -36.27 -22.98
N PRO A 413 53.01 -36.35 -21.75
CA PRO A 413 53.05 -35.26 -20.78
C PRO A 413 54.50 -34.92 -20.34
N GLU A 414 54.61 -34.26 -19.18
CA GLU A 414 55.76 -34.21 -18.26
C GLU A 414 56.89 -33.16 -18.43
N GLU A 415 57.18 -32.56 -17.27
CA GLU A 415 58.40 -31.89 -16.79
C GLU A 415 58.85 -30.53 -17.39
N CYS A 416 58.90 -29.48 -16.56
CA CYS A 416 60.14 -29.10 -15.86
C CYS A 416 59.96 -27.93 -14.85
N LYS A 417 60.87 -27.91 -13.87
CA LYS A 417 60.92 -27.17 -12.60
C LYS A 417 61.31 -25.68 -12.69
N GLN A 418 60.97 -24.99 -11.59
CA GLN A 418 61.74 -23.97 -10.85
C GLN A 418 63.07 -23.48 -11.48
N GLN A 419 63.16 -22.19 -11.74
CA GLN A 419 64.04 -21.22 -11.04
C GLN A 419 63.67 -19.80 -11.44
#